data_AF-A0A8T6ESG4-F1
#
_entry.id   AF-A0A8T6ESG4-F1
#
_cell.length_a   1.000
_cell.length_b   1.000
_cell.length_c   1.000
_cell.angle_alpha   90.00
_cell.angle_beta   90.00
_cell.angle_gamma   90.00
#
_symmetry.space_group_name_H-M   'P 1'
#
loop_
_entity.id
_entity.type
_entity.pdbx_description
1 polymer ?
#
loop_
_entity_poly.entity_id
_entity_poly.type
_entity_poly.pdbx_seq_one_letter_code
_entity_poly.pdbx_strand_id
1 'polypeptide(L)'
;MSWLASEARLSEDGATASARHAPGQREGQTISSGAGAGRRFYLDLHSHSTDASDDAGGTVEGYLKWIVARHKRGYIVDGFVLTEHRQFDPAVSYDALAEQYGVVVLRGAELETEVGHVLVYGISEEFSRRFDLSSVHLPSVEIFRVARETGGFAVGAHAGRASIGLAEHVAAGYSLEGVVEAVETLNGGSSDAENALALDLAQAHGLGCVGGSDAHYVSAIGRCLTAFARPIASIEDLVAELASGDYYPVTIEETREGGV
;
A
#
# COMPACT_ATOMS: atom_id res chain seq x y z
N MET A 1 15.94 29.35 -67.97
CA MET A 1 14.52 29.11 -68.30
C MET A 1 14.46 27.98 -69.32
N SER A 2 13.47 27.08 -69.18
CA SER A 2 13.07 25.99 -70.11
C SER A 2 13.46 24.54 -69.72
N TRP A 3 12.47 23.88 -69.10
CA TRP A 3 11.93 22.51 -69.26
C TRP A 3 12.64 21.44 -70.08
N LEU A 4 12.65 20.21 -69.53
CA LEU A 4 12.32 18.87 -70.11
C LEU A 4 12.47 17.83 -68.96
N ALA A 5 11.40 17.22 -68.43
CA ALA A 5 10.63 16.06 -68.93
C ALA A 5 10.99 14.75 -68.20
N SER A 6 10.02 14.13 -67.51
CA SER A 6 9.47 12.81 -67.84
C SER A 6 8.76 12.16 -66.64
N GLU A 7 7.60 11.57 -66.94
CA GLU A 7 6.68 10.86 -66.06
C GLU A 7 7.17 9.46 -65.68
N ALA A 8 6.80 8.98 -64.48
CA ALA A 8 6.45 7.57 -64.25
C ALA A 8 5.67 7.35 -62.93
N ARG A 9 4.34 7.29 -63.07
CA ARG A 9 3.34 6.36 -62.47
C ARG A 9 3.39 5.92 -60.99
N LEU A 10 2.27 6.27 -60.34
CA LEU A 10 1.32 5.45 -59.55
C LEU A 10 1.80 4.73 -58.27
N SER A 11 1.25 5.14 -57.11
CA SER A 11 0.24 4.34 -56.39
C SER A 11 -0.28 5.06 -55.12
N GLU A 12 -1.61 5.16 -55.06
CA GLU A 12 -2.48 4.92 -53.90
C GLU A 12 -2.33 5.76 -52.60
N ASP A 13 -3.36 6.57 -52.38
CA ASP A 13 -4.11 6.80 -51.13
C ASP A 13 -3.39 6.69 -49.78
N GLY A 14 -3.37 7.83 -49.07
CA GLY A 14 -2.95 7.89 -47.67
C GLY A 14 -3.46 9.15 -46.97
N ALA A 15 -4.77 9.36 -46.93
CA ALA A 15 -5.38 10.36 -46.05
C ALA A 15 -5.46 9.81 -44.61
N THR A 16 -4.47 10.11 -43.76
CA THR A 16 -4.57 9.84 -42.32
C THR A 16 -5.20 11.04 -41.63
N ALA A 17 -6.53 10.97 -41.47
CA ALA A 17 -7.25 11.81 -40.53
C ALA A 17 -7.02 11.31 -39.10
N SER A 18 -6.75 12.27 -38.22
CA SER A 18 -6.68 12.19 -36.77
C SER A 18 -7.78 11.34 -36.14
N ALA A 19 -7.39 10.35 -35.33
CA ALA A 19 -8.27 9.64 -34.41
C ALA A 19 -7.77 9.81 -32.98
N ARG A 20 -8.56 10.54 -32.20
CA ARG A 20 -8.45 10.71 -30.75
C ARG A 20 -8.58 9.34 -30.09
N HIS A 21 -7.61 8.96 -29.28
CA HIS A 21 -7.69 7.75 -28.46
C HIS A 21 -8.70 7.97 -27.32
N ALA A 22 -9.78 7.19 -27.35
CA ALA A 22 -10.69 7.00 -26.24
C ALA A 22 -10.04 6.08 -25.18
N PRO A 23 -10.38 6.22 -23.88
CA PRO A 23 -9.83 5.37 -22.84
C PRO A 23 -10.31 3.93 -23.02
N GLY A 24 -9.35 3.01 -23.04
CA GLY A 24 -9.57 1.56 -23.16
C GLY A 24 -10.38 1.01 -22.00
N GLN A 25 -11.28 0.09 -22.32
CA GLN A 25 -12.12 -0.62 -21.38
C GLN A 25 -11.27 -1.54 -20.50
N ARG A 26 -11.60 -1.58 -19.20
CA ARG A 26 -11.03 -2.53 -18.23
C ARG A 26 -11.42 -3.95 -18.64
N GLU A 27 -10.46 -4.75 -19.08
CA GLU A 27 -10.64 -6.20 -19.11
C GLU A 27 -10.45 -6.73 -17.69
N GLY A 28 -11.54 -7.21 -17.11
CA GLY A 28 -11.59 -7.72 -15.76
C GLY A 28 -10.75 -8.99 -15.62
N GLN A 29 -9.82 -8.97 -14.67
CA GLN A 29 -9.44 -10.20 -13.99
C GLN A 29 -10.72 -10.79 -13.40
N THR A 30 -11.15 -11.90 -14.01
CA THR A 30 -12.28 -12.67 -13.52
C THR A 30 -11.81 -13.33 -12.23
N ILE A 31 -12.19 -12.74 -11.10
CA ILE A 31 -12.02 -13.36 -9.79
C ILE A 31 -12.82 -14.65 -9.85
N SER A 32 -12.15 -15.80 -9.76
CA SER A 32 -12.86 -17.07 -9.65
C SER A 32 -13.67 -16.99 -8.36
N SER A 33 -14.99 -16.91 -8.49
CA SER A 33 -15.94 -17.06 -7.39
C SER A 33 -15.89 -18.50 -6.90
N GLY A 34 -14.86 -18.81 -6.13
CA GLY A 34 -14.74 -20.04 -5.37
C GLY A 34 -15.82 -20.04 -4.30
N ALA A 35 -16.90 -20.76 -4.58
CA ALA A 35 -17.89 -21.15 -3.58
C ALA A 35 -17.17 -21.92 -2.46
N GLY A 36 -16.98 -21.26 -1.30
CA GLY A 36 -16.40 -21.86 -0.10
C GLY A 36 -15.34 -21.04 0.64
N ALA A 37 -15.07 -19.79 0.29
CA ALA A 37 -14.14 -18.95 1.07
C ALA A 37 -14.86 -18.35 2.30
N GLY A 38 -14.31 -18.59 3.50
CA GLY A 38 -14.76 -17.91 4.72
C GLY A 38 -14.63 -16.39 4.61
N ARG A 39 -15.19 -15.65 5.59
CA ARG A 39 -15.07 -14.19 5.63
C ARG A 39 -13.60 -13.78 5.59
N ARG A 40 -13.24 -12.83 4.71
CA ARG A 40 -11.92 -12.20 4.70
C ARG A 40 -11.72 -11.37 5.98
N PHE A 41 -10.46 -11.17 6.35
CA PHE A 41 -10.05 -10.24 7.40
C PHE A 41 -9.56 -8.94 6.76
N TYR A 42 -10.10 -7.79 7.16
CA TYR A 42 -9.76 -6.50 6.55
C TYR A 42 -8.95 -5.63 7.52
N LEU A 43 -7.69 -5.38 7.18
CA LEU A 43 -6.77 -4.63 8.02
C LEU A 43 -6.24 -3.40 7.29
N ASP A 44 -6.30 -2.24 7.93
CA ASP A 44 -5.66 -1.02 7.43
C ASP A 44 -4.18 -1.05 7.78
N LEU A 45 -3.29 -1.14 6.79
CA LEU A 45 -1.87 -1.35 7.04
C LEU A 45 -1.06 -0.07 7.27
N HIS A 46 -1.67 1.11 7.14
CA HIS A 46 -0.97 2.38 7.14
C HIS A 46 -1.81 3.47 7.80
N SER A 47 -1.44 3.89 9.00
CA SER A 47 -2.10 4.98 9.72
C SER A 47 -1.19 5.65 10.74
N HIS A 48 -1.45 6.93 11.00
CA HIS A 48 -0.66 7.79 11.88
C HIS A 48 -1.55 8.38 12.96
N SER A 49 -1.08 8.45 14.21
CA SER A 49 -1.86 8.97 15.33
C SER A 49 -1.19 10.13 16.04
N THR A 50 -1.98 10.94 16.72
CA THR A 50 -1.50 12.06 17.55
C THR A 50 -0.56 11.64 18.69
N ASP A 51 -0.54 10.34 19.01
CA ASP A 51 0.25 9.83 20.14
C ASP A 51 1.75 9.84 19.79
N ALA A 52 2.08 9.72 18.50
CA ALA A 52 3.45 9.52 18.03
C ALA A 52 3.75 10.05 16.61
N SER A 53 2.84 10.73 15.92
CA SER A 53 3.18 11.49 14.70
C SER A 53 2.87 12.98 14.83
N ASP A 54 3.79 13.82 14.38
CA ASP A 54 3.74 15.28 14.48
C ASP A 54 2.80 15.95 13.46
N ASP A 55 2.36 15.20 12.46
CA ASP A 55 1.40 15.61 11.42
C ASP A 55 0.01 14.98 11.55
N ALA A 56 -0.20 14.09 12.54
CA ALA A 56 -1.48 13.45 12.79
C ALA A 56 -2.36 14.27 13.76
N GLY A 57 -3.64 14.39 13.40
CA GLY A 57 -4.70 14.96 14.23
C GLY A 57 -5.72 13.93 14.75
N GLY A 58 -5.59 12.66 14.37
CA GLY A 58 -6.44 11.56 14.85
C GLY A 58 -5.87 10.84 16.06
N THR A 59 -6.67 10.67 17.12
CA THR A 59 -6.29 9.81 18.25
C THR A 59 -6.63 8.34 17.96
N VAL A 60 -5.90 7.40 18.57
CA VAL A 60 -6.18 5.96 18.44
C VAL A 60 -7.61 5.63 18.85
N GLU A 61 -8.10 6.19 19.96
CA GLU A 61 -9.50 6.02 20.37
C GLU A 61 -10.50 6.65 19.38
N GLY A 62 -10.12 7.76 18.74
CA GLY A 62 -10.89 8.38 17.67
C GLY A 62 -11.07 7.45 16.48
N TYR A 63 -9.99 6.79 16.04
CA TYR A 63 -10.02 5.78 14.99
C TYR A 63 -10.94 4.61 15.35
N LEU A 64 -10.82 4.07 16.56
CA LEU A 64 -11.68 2.99 17.05
C LEU A 64 -13.17 3.38 17.06
N LYS A 65 -13.50 4.58 17.56
CA LYS A 65 -14.87 5.11 17.54
C LYS A 65 -15.41 5.24 16.11
N TRP A 66 -14.58 5.69 15.17
CA TRP A 66 -14.95 5.80 13.77
C TRP A 66 -15.21 4.44 13.13
N ILE A 67 -14.32 3.48 13.34
CA ILE A 67 -14.45 2.10 12.85
C ILE A 67 -15.77 1.48 13.35
N VAL A 68 -16.07 1.58 14.65
CA VAL A 68 -17.35 1.10 15.21
C VAL A 68 -18.55 1.80 14.57
N ALA A 69 -18.45 3.09 14.24
CA ALA A 69 -19.51 3.79 13.51
C ALA A 69 -19.67 3.28 12.06
N ARG A 70 -18.58 2.84 11.41
CA ARG A 70 -18.61 2.22 10.08
C ARG A 70 -19.21 0.81 10.12
N HIS A 71 -18.92 0.02 11.15
CA HIS A 71 -19.56 -1.28 11.36
C HIS A 71 -21.09 -1.18 11.43
N LYS A 72 -21.62 -0.16 12.12
CA LYS A 72 -23.07 0.10 12.19
C LYS A 72 -23.72 0.38 10.82
N ARG A 73 -22.91 0.70 9.80
CA ARG A 73 -23.35 0.94 8.42
C ARG A 73 -23.09 -0.27 7.50
N GLY A 74 -22.63 -1.38 8.05
CA GLY A 74 -22.39 -2.63 7.33
C GLY A 74 -21.02 -2.72 6.63
N TYR A 75 -20.11 -1.79 6.90
CA TYR A 75 -18.71 -1.89 6.46
C TYR A 75 -17.91 -2.76 7.44
N ILE A 76 -16.90 -3.45 6.96
CA ILE A 76 -16.02 -4.27 7.80
C ILE A 76 -14.61 -3.66 7.78
N VAL A 77 -14.08 -3.41 8.97
CA VAL A 77 -12.68 -3.03 9.24
C VAL A 77 -12.31 -3.75 10.52
N ASP A 78 -11.49 -4.78 10.44
CA ASP A 78 -11.20 -5.67 11.57
C ASP A 78 -10.05 -5.15 12.43
N GLY A 79 -9.21 -4.29 11.85
CA GLY A 79 -8.15 -3.61 12.58
C GLY A 79 -7.41 -2.58 11.75
N PHE A 80 -6.40 -2.01 12.38
CA PHE A 80 -5.42 -1.15 11.73
C PHE A 80 -4.03 -1.32 12.35
N VAL A 81 -3.02 -0.90 11.60
CA VAL A 81 -1.63 -0.83 12.04
C VAL A 81 -1.24 0.64 12.17
N LEU A 82 -0.76 1.03 13.34
CA LEU A 82 -0.11 2.32 13.54
C LEU A 82 1.32 2.25 13.00
N THR A 83 1.66 3.11 12.05
CA THR A 83 2.93 3.14 11.33
C THR A 83 3.56 4.52 11.43
N GLU A 84 3.68 5.01 12.66
CA GLU A 84 4.11 6.38 12.96
C GLU A 84 5.45 6.72 12.29
N HIS A 85 5.59 7.98 11.88
CA HIS A 85 6.81 8.46 11.26
C HIS A 85 7.98 8.41 12.24
N ARG A 86 9.10 7.82 11.79
CA ARG A 86 10.44 7.96 12.38
C ARG A 86 10.57 7.49 13.84
N GLN A 87 9.63 6.69 14.35
CA GLN A 87 9.67 6.20 15.72
C GLN A 87 8.93 4.88 15.92
N PHE A 88 9.40 4.13 16.90
CA PHE A 88 8.74 2.92 17.39
C PHE A 88 9.15 2.67 18.84
N ASP A 89 8.19 2.81 19.77
CA ASP A 89 8.41 2.47 21.19
C ASP A 89 7.76 1.11 21.50
N PRO A 90 8.53 0.02 21.70
CA PRO A 90 7.96 -1.29 21.99
C PRO A 90 7.17 -1.32 23.31
N ALA A 91 7.39 -0.37 24.23
CA ALA A 91 6.72 -0.33 25.54
C ALA A 91 5.29 0.22 25.49
N VAL A 92 4.91 0.97 24.45
CA VAL A 92 3.53 1.42 24.25
C VAL A 92 2.63 0.20 23.97
N SER A 93 1.39 0.21 24.45
CA SER A 93 0.41 -0.83 24.12
C SER A 93 -0.98 -0.21 24.00
N TYR A 94 -1.76 -0.72 23.05
CA TYR A 94 -3.14 -0.36 22.81
C TYR A 94 -4.11 -1.51 23.09
N ASP A 95 -3.66 -2.60 23.73
CA ASP A 95 -4.45 -3.82 23.92
C ASP A 95 -5.77 -3.56 24.67
N ALA A 96 -5.73 -2.74 25.71
CA ALA A 96 -6.92 -2.39 26.48
C ALA A 96 -7.96 -1.62 25.63
N LEU A 97 -7.50 -0.74 24.73
CA LEU A 97 -8.37 -0.03 23.80
C LEU A 97 -8.88 -0.98 22.70
N ALA A 98 -7.99 -1.82 22.14
CA ALA A 98 -8.35 -2.83 21.15
C ALA A 98 -9.46 -3.77 21.68
N GLU A 99 -9.30 -4.28 22.91
CA GLU A 99 -10.29 -5.13 23.59
C GLU A 99 -11.60 -4.40 23.83
N GLN A 100 -11.55 -3.15 24.33
CA GLN A 100 -12.73 -2.34 24.61
C GLN A 100 -13.62 -2.14 23.37
N TYR A 101 -13.00 -1.97 22.20
CA TYR A 101 -13.71 -1.68 20.95
C TYR A 101 -13.90 -2.90 20.04
N GLY A 102 -13.27 -4.03 20.35
CA GLY A 102 -13.35 -5.25 19.54
C GLY A 102 -12.71 -5.10 18.16
N VAL A 103 -11.62 -4.33 18.07
CA VAL A 103 -10.89 -4.01 16.83
C VAL A 103 -9.41 -4.24 17.09
N VAL A 104 -8.73 -4.92 16.17
CA VAL A 104 -7.29 -5.20 16.28
C VAL A 104 -6.49 -3.91 16.07
N VAL A 105 -5.54 -3.64 16.97
CA VAL A 105 -4.61 -2.51 16.87
C VAL A 105 -3.20 -3.07 16.91
N LEU A 106 -2.52 -3.06 15.76
CA LEU A 106 -1.12 -3.46 15.66
C LEU A 106 -0.23 -2.23 15.48
N ARG A 107 1.08 -2.46 15.52
CA ARG A 107 2.08 -1.40 15.38
C ARG A 107 3.22 -1.83 14.45
N GLY A 108 3.69 -0.87 13.68
CA GLY A 108 4.89 -0.90 12.86
C GLY A 108 5.50 0.50 12.86
N ALA A 109 6.27 0.84 11.83
CA ALA A 109 6.77 2.19 11.62
C ALA A 109 6.82 2.52 10.13
N GLU A 110 6.65 3.80 9.80
CA GLU A 110 6.99 4.32 8.49
C GLU A 110 8.38 4.97 8.56
N LEU A 111 9.33 4.38 7.83
CA LEU A 111 10.72 4.79 7.80
C LEU A 111 11.04 5.56 6.53
N GLU A 112 11.86 6.59 6.67
CA GLU A 112 12.34 7.39 5.55
C GLU A 112 13.68 6.86 5.02
N THR A 113 13.68 6.50 3.73
CA THR A 113 14.85 5.92 3.06
C THR A 113 15.34 6.82 1.92
N GLU A 114 16.48 6.48 1.35
CA GLU A 114 17.00 7.17 0.15
C GLU A 114 16.16 6.98 -1.12
N VAL A 115 15.16 6.09 -1.09
CA VAL A 115 14.25 5.80 -2.22
C VAL A 115 12.77 5.93 -1.88
N GLY A 116 12.45 6.75 -0.87
CA GLY A 116 11.09 7.00 -0.42
C GLY A 116 10.77 6.33 0.91
N HIS A 117 9.49 6.21 1.23
CA HIS A 117 9.06 5.67 2.52
C HIS A 117 8.85 4.16 2.48
N VAL A 118 9.14 3.50 3.60
CA VAL A 118 9.00 2.06 3.77
C VAL A 118 8.25 1.77 5.07
N LEU A 119 7.14 1.02 4.97
CA LEU A 119 6.45 0.49 6.13
C LEU A 119 7.18 -0.75 6.61
N VAL A 120 7.45 -0.83 7.91
CA VAL A 120 8.08 -2.00 8.54
C VAL A 120 7.19 -2.54 9.64
N TYR A 121 6.87 -3.83 9.52
CA TYR A 121 6.09 -4.61 10.49
C TYR A 121 6.99 -5.63 11.19
N GLY A 122 6.65 -5.98 12.43
CA GLY A 122 7.46 -6.94 13.21
C GLY A 122 8.83 -6.39 13.62
N ILE A 123 8.90 -5.10 13.99
CA ILE A 123 10.15 -4.43 14.39
C ILE A 123 10.70 -5.08 15.66
N SER A 124 11.78 -5.83 15.51
CA SER A 124 12.46 -6.51 16.62
C SER A 124 13.48 -5.61 17.32
N GLU A 125 13.91 -6.00 18.52
CA GLU A 125 15.01 -5.32 19.20
C GLU A 125 16.32 -5.37 18.38
N GLU A 126 16.54 -6.45 17.62
CA GLU A 126 17.70 -6.53 16.73
C GLU A 126 17.61 -5.50 15.60
N PHE A 127 16.45 -5.38 14.95
CA PHE A 127 16.22 -4.37 13.91
C PHE A 127 16.51 -2.97 14.44
N SER A 128 15.94 -2.61 15.60
CA SER A 128 16.12 -1.28 16.21
C SER A 128 17.55 -0.98 16.64
N ARG A 129 18.40 -2.00 16.84
CA ARG A 129 19.85 -1.80 17.10
C ARG A 129 20.66 -1.55 15.83
N ARG A 130 20.15 -1.90 14.65
CA ARG A 130 20.84 -1.72 13.36
C ARG A 130 20.62 -0.35 12.76
N PHE A 131 19.50 0.30 13.08
CA PHE A 131 19.08 1.54 12.44
C PHE A 131 18.68 2.60 13.46
N ASP A 132 19.05 3.84 13.18
CA ASP A 132 18.44 5.01 13.82
C ASP A 132 17.12 5.30 13.09
N LEU A 133 16.00 4.87 13.67
CA LEU A 133 14.68 5.05 13.05
C LEU A 133 14.29 6.52 12.85
N SER A 134 14.98 7.45 13.53
CA SER A 134 14.76 8.89 13.36
C SER A 134 15.43 9.49 12.11
N SER A 135 16.30 8.71 11.44
CA SER A 135 16.99 9.12 10.23
C SER A 135 16.04 9.26 9.04
N VAL A 136 16.29 10.27 8.21
CA VAL A 136 15.55 10.56 6.96
C VAL A 136 16.25 10.03 5.70
N HIS A 137 17.27 9.19 5.88
CA HIS A 137 18.10 8.67 4.80
C HIS A 137 18.60 7.26 5.12
N LEU A 138 17.69 6.39 5.57
CA LEU A 138 18.01 5.00 5.90
C LEU A 138 18.24 4.17 4.63
N PRO A 139 19.27 3.30 4.57
CA PRO A 139 19.56 2.49 3.40
C PRO A 139 18.46 1.47 3.10
N SER A 140 17.62 1.73 2.11
CA SER A 140 16.41 0.96 1.81
C SER A 140 16.65 -0.54 1.59
N VAL A 141 17.67 -0.92 0.80
CA VAL A 141 18.07 -2.32 0.58
C VAL A 141 18.32 -3.04 1.90
N GLU A 142 18.99 -2.37 2.84
CA GLU A 142 19.27 -2.92 4.17
C GLU A 142 18.01 -2.95 5.04
N ILE A 143 17.10 -1.98 4.93
CA ILE A 143 15.81 -2.01 5.62
C ILE A 143 15.01 -3.25 5.22
N PHE A 144 14.83 -3.50 3.92
CA PHE A 144 14.12 -4.68 3.42
C PHE A 144 14.79 -5.99 3.87
N ARG A 145 16.12 -6.07 3.72
CA ARG A 145 16.91 -7.26 4.09
C ARG A 145 16.84 -7.55 5.58
N VAL A 146 17.13 -6.57 6.43
CA VAL A 146 17.21 -6.74 7.89
C VAL A 146 15.83 -6.93 8.51
N ALA A 147 14.79 -6.29 7.97
CA ALA A 147 13.41 -6.58 8.38
C ALA A 147 13.15 -8.10 8.24
N ARG A 148 13.40 -8.66 7.07
CA ARG A 148 13.23 -10.10 6.82
C ARG A 148 14.13 -10.98 7.69
N GLU A 149 15.43 -10.66 7.79
CA GLU A 149 16.39 -11.44 8.61
C GLU A 149 16.00 -11.49 10.09
N THR A 150 15.33 -10.46 10.59
CA THR A 150 14.95 -10.33 12.01
C THR A 150 13.48 -10.66 12.28
N GLY A 151 12.78 -11.28 11.31
CA GLY A 151 11.42 -11.79 11.48
C GLY A 151 10.31 -10.75 11.26
N GLY A 152 10.62 -9.63 10.64
CA GLY A 152 9.67 -8.61 10.20
C GLY A 152 9.36 -8.69 8.69
N PHE A 153 8.57 -7.73 8.22
CA PHE A 153 8.22 -7.58 6.81
C PHE A 153 8.21 -6.09 6.42
N ALA A 154 8.76 -5.76 5.26
CA ALA A 154 8.86 -4.39 4.78
C ALA A 154 8.09 -4.21 3.47
N VAL A 155 7.43 -3.07 3.32
CA VAL A 155 6.58 -2.71 2.16
C VAL A 155 6.97 -1.31 1.70
N GLY A 156 7.17 -1.11 0.40
CA GLY A 156 7.32 0.25 -0.15
C GLY A 156 6.00 1.02 0.01
N ALA A 157 5.99 2.07 0.82
CA ALA A 157 4.80 2.87 1.11
C ALA A 157 4.43 3.74 -0.11
N HIS A 158 3.12 4.01 -0.29
CA HIS A 158 2.54 4.90 -1.30
C HIS A 158 3.37 4.99 -2.59
N ALA A 159 3.68 3.84 -3.20
CA ALA A 159 4.87 3.67 -4.03
C ALA A 159 4.87 4.51 -5.33
N GLY A 160 3.73 5.05 -5.73
CA GLY A 160 3.61 5.91 -6.90
C GLY A 160 3.62 7.42 -6.62
N ARG A 161 3.74 7.85 -5.35
CA ARG A 161 3.88 9.27 -5.01
C ARG A 161 5.22 9.81 -5.50
N ALA A 162 5.20 11.00 -6.10
CA ALA A 162 6.43 11.66 -6.55
C ALA A 162 7.36 11.96 -5.36
N SER A 163 8.67 11.82 -5.56
CA SER A 163 9.73 12.09 -4.57
C SER A 163 9.77 11.22 -3.30
N ILE A 164 8.66 10.61 -2.88
CA ILE A 164 8.57 9.80 -1.65
C ILE A 164 8.11 8.35 -1.90
N GLY A 165 7.76 8.02 -3.15
CA GLY A 165 7.37 6.69 -3.59
C GLY A 165 8.46 6.02 -4.45
N LEU A 166 8.54 4.70 -4.33
CA LEU A 166 9.58 3.87 -4.96
C LEU A 166 9.58 3.91 -6.50
N ALA A 167 8.45 4.17 -7.15
CA ALA A 167 8.30 4.07 -8.61
C ALA A 167 9.23 5.01 -9.39
N GLU A 168 9.40 6.25 -8.92
CA GLU A 168 10.28 7.23 -9.57
C GLU A 168 11.75 6.80 -9.48
N HIS A 169 12.16 6.23 -8.35
CA HIS A 169 13.51 5.71 -8.15
C HIS A 169 13.81 4.50 -9.05
N VAL A 170 12.84 3.59 -9.20
CA VAL A 170 12.97 2.43 -10.09
C VAL A 170 13.06 2.89 -11.55
N ALA A 171 12.25 3.87 -11.96
CA ALA A 171 12.35 4.47 -13.29
C ALA A 171 13.72 5.16 -13.53
N ALA A 172 14.36 5.65 -12.47
CA ALA A 172 15.71 6.22 -12.50
C ALA A 172 16.84 5.16 -12.41
N GLY A 173 16.51 3.87 -12.35
CA GLY A 173 17.48 2.76 -12.37
C GLY A 173 17.78 2.12 -11.01
N TYR A 174 17.00 2.43 -9.96
CA TYR A 174 17.07 1.69 -8.70
C TYR A 174 16.61 0.24 -8.91
N SER A 175 17.39 -0.72 -8.40
CA SER A 175 17.07 -2.15 -8.53
C SER A 175 16.26 -2.64 -7.34
N LEU A 176 15.15 -3.33 -7.63
CA LEU A 176 14.32 -4.01 -6.64
C LEU A 176 14.78 -5.45 -6.35
N GLU A 177 15.76 -5.95 -7.11
CA GLU A 177 16.05 -7.39 -7.20
C GLU A 177 16.47 -7.98 -5.85
N GLY A 178 15.73 -8.98 -5.41
CA GLY A 178 16.07 -9.82 -4.25
C GLY A 178 15.76 -9.23 -2.87
N VAL A 179 15.13 -8.04 -2.79
CA VAL A 179 14.86 -7.39 -1.51
C VAL A 179 13.43 -6.89 -1.33
N VAL A 180 12.77 -6.37 -2.36
CA VAL A 180 11.39 -5.86 -2.23
C VAL A 180 10.38 -6.95 -2.58
N GLU A 181 9.51 -7.29 -1.63
CA GLU A 181 8.49 -8.34 -1.80
C GLU A 181 7.08 -7.76 -2.05
N ALA A 182 6.80 -6.54 -1.58
CA ALA A 182 5.50 -5.91 -1.74
C ALA A 182 5.58 -4.37 -1.72
N VAL A 183 4.56 -3.74 -2.31
CA VAL A 183 4.36 -2.28 -2.32
C VAL A 183 2.91 -1.93 -2.03
N GLU A 184 2.69 -0.75 -1.46
CA GLU A 184 1.37 -0.18 -1.27
C GLU A 184 0.86 0.42 -2.59
N THR A 185 -0.09 -0.27 -3.21
CA THR A 185 -0.68 0.10 -4.51
C THR A 185 -2.02 0.80 -4.38
N LEU A 186 -2.65 0.73 -3.20
CA LEU A 186 -3.91 1.39 -2.90
C LEU A 186 -3.79 2.16 -1.60
N ASN A 187 -3.30 3.39 -1.71
CA ASN A 187 -3.13 4.30 -0.59
C ASN A 187 -4.25 5.35 -0.56
N GLY A 188 -4.91 5.51 0.59
CA GLY A 188 -6.07 6.39 0.77
C GLY A 188 -5.78 7.90 0.69
N GLY A 189 -4.51 8.29 0.88
CA GLY A 189 -4.03 9.66 0.72
C GLY A 189 -3.48 9.97 -0.68
N SER A 190 -3.30 8.95 -1.53
CA SER A 190 -2.77 9.10 -2.88
C SER A 190 -3.88 9.34 -3.91
N SER A 191 -3.53 10.01 -5.01
CA SER A 191 -4.40 10.17 -6.17
C SER A 191 -4.53 8.87 -6.98
N ASP A 192 -5.56 8.78 -7.82
CA ASP A 192 -5.76 7.63 -8.71
C ASP A 192 -4.56 7.40 -9.65
N ALA A 193 -3.89 8.48 -10.08
CA ALA A 193 -2.71 8.39 -10.94
C ALA A 193 -1.49 7.82 -10.20
N GLU A 194 -1.27 8.23 -8.95
CA GLU A 194 -0.20 7.69 -8.11
C GLU A 194 -0.45 6.22 -7.78
N ASN A 195 -1.68 5.85 -7.42
CA ASN A 195 -2.03 4.45 -7.20
C ASN A 195 -1.88 3.60 -8.48
N ALA A 196 -2.20 4.15 -9.66
CA ALA A 196 -1.97 3.48 -10.93
C ALA A 196 -0.47 3.24 -11.20
N LEU A 197 0.39 4.22 -10.93
CA LEU A 197 1.84 4.07 -11.06
C LEU A 197 2.40 3.00 -10.11
N ALA A 198 1.91 2.95 -8.87
CA ALA A 198 2.29 1.92 -7.90
C ALA A 198 1.87 0.52 -8.38
N LEU A 199 0.68 0.40 -8.96
CA LEU A 199 0.19 -0.85 -9.52
C LEU A 199 1.00 -1.30 -10.74
N ASP A 200 1.33 -0.39 -11.66
CA ASP A 200 2.19 -0.67 -12.82
C ASP A 200 3.57 -1.18 -12.36
N LEU A 201 4.15 -0.55 -11.33
CA LEU A 201 5.40 -1.01 -10.71
C LEU A 201 5.26 -2.43 -10.16
N ALA A 202 4.22 -2.70 -9.37
CA ALA A 202 3.99 -4.02 -8.79
C ALA A 202 3.84 -5.10 -9.86
N GLN A 203 3.08 -4.82 -10.93
CA GLN A 203 2.86 -5.76 -12.03
C GLN A 203 4.13 -6.02 -12.85
N ALA A 204 4.92 -4.99 -13.13
CA ALA A 204 6.16 -5.12 -13.89
C ALA A 204 7.22 -5.98 -13.18
N HIS A 205 7.18 -6.02 -11.85
CA HIS A 205 8.17 -6.71 -11.01
C HIS A 205 7.62 -7.92 -10.24
N GLY A 206 6.33 -8.23 -10.37
CA GLY A 206 5.69 -9.36 -9.68
C GLY A 206 5.63 -9.19 -8.15
N LEU A 207 5.44 -7.96 -7.68
CA LEU A 207 5.39 -7.63 -6.25
C LEU A 207 3.99 -7.87 -5.67
N GLY A 208 3.92 -8.16 -4.38
CA GLY A 208 2.67 -8.14 -3.63
C GLY A 208 2.06 -6.73 -3.58
N CYS A 209 0.73 -6.66 -3.58
CA CYS A 209 -0.02 -5.42 -3.53
C CYS A 209 -0.73 -5.30 -2.18
N VAL A 210 -0.46 -4.22 -1.44
CA VAL A 210 -1.20 -3.91 -0.21
C VAL A 210 -1.95 -2.59 -0.31
N GLY A 211 -2.89 -2.39 0.61
CA GLY A 211 -3.63 -1.15 0.78
C GLY A 211 -3.66 -0.67 2.23
N GLY A 212 -3.68 0.64 2.38
CA GLY A 212 -3.70 1.34 3.66
C GLY A 212 -4.27 2.74 3.49
N SER A 213 -4.89 3.28 4.53
CA SER A 213 -5.56 4.58 4.44
C SER A 213 -4.60 5.76 4.43
N ASP A 214 -3.41 5.60 5.02
CA ASP A 214 -2.47 6.67 5.34
C ASP A 214 -3.18 7.80 6.12
N ALA A 215 -4.00 7.36 7.09
CA ALA A 215 -4.84 8.25 7.84
C ALA A 215 -4.04 9.11 8.81
N HIS A 216 -4.21 10.43 8.67
CA HIS A 216 -3.72 11.44 9.60
C HIS A 216 -4.85 12.08 10.42
N TYR A 217 -6.11 11.76 10.11
CA TYR A 217 -7.28 12.30 10.79
C TYR A 217 -8.38 11.25 10.89
N VAL A 218 -9.21 11.35 11.92
CA VAL A 218 -10.18 10.30 12.32
C VAL A 218 -11.05 9.79 11.17
N SER A 219 -11.50 10.66 10.26
CA SER A 219 -12.39 10.24 9.19
C SER A 219 -11.73 9.50 8.03
N ALA A 220 -10.39 9.50 7.93
CA ALA A 220 -9.64 8.83 6.87
C ALA A 220 -9.42 7.34 7.13
N ILE A 221 -9.37 6.92 8.40
CA ILE A 221 -9.03 5.53 8.75
C ILE A 221 -9.96 4.53 8.07
N GLY A 222 -9.35 3.46 7.55
CA GLY A 222 -10.03 2.36 6.86
C GLY A 222 -10.52 2.69 5.46
N ARG A 223 -10.18 3.85 4.86
CA ARG A 223 -10.56 4.19 3.47
C ARG A 223 -10.06 3.15 2.47
N CYS A 224 -8.84 2.68 2.66
CA CYS A 224 -8.21 1.60 1.92
C CYS A 224 -7.66 0.59 2.94
N LEU A 225 -7.72 -0.68 2.59
CA LEU A 225 -7.45 -1.82 3.48
C LEU A 225 -6.71 -2.89 2.68
N THR A 226 -6.17 -3.87 3.39
CA THR A 226 -5.69 -5.13 2.82
C THR A 226 -6.59 -6.26 3.30
N ALA A 227 -7.06 -7.08 2.35
CA ALA A 227 -7.86 -8.26 2.60
C ALA A 227 -6.97 -9.49 2.75
N PHE A 228 -7.15 -10.22 3.84
CA PHE A 228 -6.42 -11.45 4.17
C PHE A 228 -7.36 -12.66 4.22
N ALA A 229 -6.84 -13.83 3.89
CA ALA A 229 -7.58 -15.09 3.96
C ALA A 229 -7.88 -15.54 5.40
N ARG A 230 -6.97 -15.25 6.32
CA ARG A 230 -7.04 -15.68 7.72
C ARG A 230 -7.16 -14.49 8.67
N PRO A 231 -7.77 -14.68 9.86
CA PRO A 231 -7.76 -13.66 10.89
C PRO A 231 -6.34 -13.32 11.34
N ILE A 232 -6.10 -12.05 11.64
CA ILE A 232 -4.82 -11.54 12.17
C ILE A 232 -5.09 -11.02 13.58
N ALA A 233 -4.45 -11.60 14.60
CA ALA A 233 -4.60 -11.17 15.99
C ALA A 233 -3.30 -10.58 16.58
N SER A 234 -2.18 -10.78 15.91
CA SER A 234 -0.84 -10.37 16.36
C SER A 234 0.02 -9.84 15.22
N ILE A 235 1.15 -9.21 15.55
CA ILE A 235 2.10 -8.73 14.54
C ILE A 235 2.79 -9.90 13.83
N GLU A 236 2.98 -11.03 14.51
CA GLU A 236 3.51 -12.26 13.95
C GLU A 236 2.54 -12.87 12.92
N ASP A 237 1.23 -12.84 13.19
CA ASP A 237 0.22 -13.26 12.21
C ASP A 237 0.28 -12.37 10.97
N LEU A 238 0.36 -11.04 11.14
CA LEU A 238 0.44 -10.10 10.03
C LEU A 238 1.68 -10.39 9.15
N VAL A 239 2.86 -10.54 9.77
CA VAL A 239 4.09 -10.86 9.05
C VAL A 239 3.97 -12.19 8.30
N ALA A 240 3.36 -13.22 8.91
CA ALA A 240 3.16 -14.52 8.29
C ALA A 240 2.19 -14.45 7.09
N GLU A 241 1.10 -13.69 7.19
CA GLU A 241 0.17 -13.48 6.08
C GLU A 241 0.83 -12.69 4.93
N LEU A 242 1.57 -11.62 5.24
CA LEU A 242 2.31 -10.84 4.24
C LEU A 242 3.41 -11.68 3.53
N ALA A 243 4.09 -12.56 4.26
CA ALA A 243 5.07 -13.46 3.68
C ALA A 243 4.44 -14.57 2.80
N SER A 244 3.14 -14.86 2.99
CA SER A 244 2.45 -15.89 2.22
C SER A 244 2.05 -15.45 0.80
N GLY A 245 1.88 -14.15 0.59
CA GLY A 245 1.39 -13.58 -0.68
C GLY A 245 -0.12 -13.69 -0.93
N ASP A 246 -0.90 -14.32 -0.04
CA ASP A 246 -2.36 -14.45 -0.19
C ASP A 246 -3.13 -13.27 0.44
N TYR A 247 -2.94 -12.09 -0.16
CA TYR A 247 -3.63 -10.85 0.21
C TYR A 247 -3.82 -9.95 -1.01
N TYR A 248 -4.73 -8.98 -0.90
CA TYR A 248 -4.96 -7.98 -1.94
C TYR A 248 -5.53 -6.68 -1.35
N PRO A 249 -5.26 -5.52 -1.98
CA PRO A 249 -5.80 -4.26 -1.53
C PRO A 249 -7.30 -4.16 -1.84
N VAL A 250 -8.07 -3.50 -0.98
CA VAL A 250 -9.49 -3.19 -1.19
C VAL A 250 -9.83 -1.79 -0.67
N THR A 251 -10.82 -1.16 -1.27
CA THR A 251 -11.49 0.02 -0.70
C THR A 251 -12.47 -0.39 0.39
N ILE A 252 -12.86 0.55 1.26
CA ILE A 252 -13.88 0.28 2.28
C ILE A 252 -15.22 -0.15 1.66
N GLU A 253 -15.56 0.36 0.48
CA GLU A 253 -16.79 0.01 -0.23
C GLU A 253 -16.89 -1.50 -0.53
N GLU A 254 -15.76 -2.14 -0.81
CA GLU A 254 -15.66 -3.55 -1.14
C GLU A 254 -15.76 -4.48 0.09
N THR A 255 -15.68 -3.94 1.31
CA THR A 255 -15.75 -4.77 2.53
C THR A 255 -17.18 -5.04 3.00
N ARG A 256 -18.18 -4.46 2.35
CA ARG A 256 -19.59 -4.70 2.67
C ARG A 256 -20.00 -6.12 2.26
N GLU A 257 -20.72 -6.80 3.15
CA GLU A 257 -21.37 -8.06 2.79
C GLU A 257 -22.34 -7.84 1.61
N GLY A 258 -22.08 -8.53 0.48
CA GLY A 258 -22.85 -8.42 -0.75
C GLY A 258 -22.35 -7.41 -1.78
N GLY A 259 -21.16 -6.82 -1.61
CA GLY A 259 -20.54 -5.92 -2.59
C GLY A 259 -19.91 -6.67 -3.77
N VAL A 260 -20.45 -6.45 -4.97
CA VAL A 260 -19.76 -6.43 -6.27
C VAL A 260 -20.10 -5.10 -6.92
#